data_AF-A0A838DPY2-F1
#
_entry.id   AF-A0A838DPY2-F1
#
_cell.length_a   1.000
_cell.length_b   1.000
_cell.length_c   1.000
_cell.angle_alpha   90.00
_cell.angle_beta   90.00
_cell.angle_gamma   90.00
#
_symmetry.space_group_name_H-M   'P 1'
#
loop_
_entity.id
_entity.type
_entity.pdbx_description
1 polymer ?
#
loop_
_entity_poly.entity_id
_entity_poly.type
_entity_poly.pdbx_seq_one_letter_code
_entity_poly.pdbx_strand_id
1 'polypeptide(L)'
;MDDHKERVRLLQQEEPELVLAGLEVLKDRNDPLTRPILLRLLHLLVEAEWSLQEEGLRLLLARGPEVLAMVMEIAQQDSEMDDLVFHAFAAAGKALFAQPREALDGIILDHLIPQLAQYPQEVVPALVFVLEQGLKEWWEIAIQTLERIGWPANAVAIPLVIAHASDYNSPSQGDALHLLTVWGPERVVPYLLDGLWDDGRSGRYAWARLWHIAEVPLRLSRNPAYVQACGPLVSLLLNRAPFEPPPSVKIIGGVTFKAPSPVNVLLRVLETIGPACATYALPTLLDLIQREGTSELAQRARRLLVSFDAGVLAPYRLLMDSLGISLEGD
;
A
#
# COMPACT_ATOMS: atom_id res chain seq x y z
N MET A 1 -29.47 -13.39 -43.94
CA MET A 1 -28.75 -12.13 -43.69
C MET A 1 -27.51 -12.51 -42.90
N ASP A 2 -26.33 -12.01 -43.27
CA ASP A 2 -25.09 -12.38 -42.57
C ASP A 2 -25.23 -12.01 -41.10
N ASP A 3 -25.24 -13.01 -40.21
CA ASP A 3 -25.31 -12.86 -38.76
C ASP A 3 -24.28 -11.81 -38.28
N HIS A 4 -23.12 -11.76 -38.94
CA HIS A 4 -22.08 -10.76 -38.75
C HIS A 4 -22.52 -9.30 -39.04
N LYS A 5 -23.28 -9.05 -40.12
CA LYS A 5 -23.73 -7.69 -40.49
C LYS A 5 -24.81 -7.16 -39.55
N GLU A 6 -25.67 -8.06 -39.07
CA GLU A 6 -26.72 -7.70 -38.10
C GLU A 6 -26.12 -7.40 -36.72
N ARG A 7 -25.09 -8.16 -36.31
CA ARG A 7 -24.29 -7.87 -35.10
C ARG A 7 -23.63 -6.49 -35.15
N VAL A 8 -22.92 -6.18 -36.24
CA VAL A 8 -22.28 -4.86 -36.39
C VAL A 8 -23.30 -3.72 -36.39
N ARG A 9 -24.51 -3.95 -36.95
CA ARG A 9 -25.59 -2.97 -36.96
C ARG A 9 -26.17 -2.71 -35.57
N LEU A 10 -26.37 -3.74 -34.74
CA LEU A 10 -26.85 -3.59 -33.37
C LEU A 10 -25.84 -2.84 -32.49
N LEU A 11 -24.55 -3.07 -32.73
CA LEU A 11 -23.46 -2.44 -31.99
C LEU A 11 -23.17 -0.97 -32.39
N GLN A 12 -23.76 -0.50 -33.49
CA GLN A 12 -23.70 0.89 -33.93
C GLN A 12 -24.87 1.74 -33.39
N GLN A 13 -25.81 1.14 -32.67
CA GLN A 13 -26.93 1.88 -32.10
C GLN A 13 -26.50 2.61 -30.83
N GLU A 14 -27.14 3.75 -30.56
CA GLU A 14 -26.87 4.57 -29.36
C GLU A 14 -27.59 4.04 -28.12
N GLU A 15 -28.50 3.09 -28.28
CA GLU A 15 -29.27 2.51 -27.17
C GLU A 15 -28.47 1.40 -26.46
N PRO A 16 -28.16 1.56 -25.16
CA PRO A 16 -27.35 0.60 -24.40
C PRO A 16 -27.91 -0.82 -24.42
N GLU A 17 -29.24 -0.97 -24.40
CA GLU A 17 -29.94 -2.26 -24.42
C GLU A 17 -29.64 -3.10 -25.68
N LEU A 18 -29.58 -2.44 -26.84
CA LEU A 18 -29.28 -3.10 -28.12
C LEU A 18 -27.80 -3.45 -28.24
N VAL A 19 -26.96 -2.66 -27.59
CA VAL A 19 -25.52 -2.89 -27.49
C VAL A 19 -25.20 -4.05 -26.54
N LEU A 20 -25.95 -4.21 -25.44
CA LEU A 20 -25.90 -5.39 -24.57
C LEU A 20 -26.34 -6.68 -25.30
N ALA A 21 -27.42 -6.62 -26.08
CA ALA A 21 -27.84 -7.74 -26.92
C ALA A 21 -26.76 -8.12 -27.96
N GLY A 22 -26.00 -7.14 -28.46
CA GLY A 22 -24.84 -7.37 -29.33
C GLY A 22 -23.68 -8.09 -28.64
N LEU A 23 -23.49 -7.91 -27.32
CA LEU A 23 -22.44 -8.60 -26.55
C LEU A 23 -22.70 -10.09 -26.39
N GLU A 24 -23.95 -10.53 -26.18
CA GLU A 24 -24.26 -11.95 -26.03
C GLU A 24 -23.82 -12.78 -27.25
N VAL A 25 -23.70 -12.09 -28.39
CA VAL A 25 -23.50 -12.68 -29.70
C VAL A 25 -22.01 -12.76 -30.10
N LEU A 26 -21.15 -11.96 -29.49
CA LEU A 26 -19.70 -11.94 -29.70
C LEU A 26 -19.03 -13.08 -28.89
N LYS A 27 -19.05 -14.31 -29.40
CA LYS A 27 -18.45 -15.48 -28.72
C LYS A 27 -16.96 -15.68 -29.00
N ASP A 28 -16.44 -15.10 -30.08
CA ASP A 28 -15.04 -15.26 -30.49
C ASP A 28 -14.16 -14.18 -29.86
N ARG A 29 -13.20 -14.59 -29.04
CA ARG A 29 -12.26 -13.69 -28.36
C ARG A 29 -11.22 -13.09 -29.30
N ASN A 30 -10.99 -13.72 -30.46
CA ASN A 30 -9.98 -13.29 -31.42
C ASN A 30 -10.55 -12.42 -32.56
N ASP A 31 -11.84 -12.06 -32.51
CA ASP A 31 -12.41 -11.17 -33.52
C ASP A 31 -11.80 -9.77 -33.38
N PRO A 32 -11.13 -9.22 -34.42
CA PRO A 32 -10.48 -7.90 -34.37
C PRO A 32 -11.47 -6.76 -34.10
N LEU A 33 -12.77 -6.98 -34.28
CA LEU A 33 -13.81 -6.00 -33.94
C LEU A 33 -14.15 -5.99 -32.45
N THR A 34 -13.79 -7.03 -31.70
CA THR A 34 -14.12 -7.16 -30.27
C THR A 34 -13.63 -5.96 -29.48
N ARG A 35 -12.37 -5.55 -29.65
CA ARG A 35 -11.80 -4.43 -28.89
C ARG A 35 -12.52 -3.09 -29.16
N PRO A 36 -12.71 -2.63 -30.41
CA PRO A 36 -13.51 -1.44 -30.70
C PRO A 36 -14.94 -1.49 -30.13
N ILE A 37 -15.56 -2.66 -30.16
CA ILE A 37 -16.92 -2.85 -29.64
C ILE A 37 -16.95 -2.75 -28.12
N LEU A 38 -16.02 -3.40 -27.42
CA LEU A 38 -15.91 -3.32 -25.96
C LEU A 38 -15.63 -1.88 -25.52
N LEU A 39 -14.76 -1.16 -26.24
CA LEU A 39 -14.50 0.27 -26.02
C LEU A 39 -15.77 1.12 -26.14
N ARG A 40 -16.50 0.97 -27.26
CA ARG A 40 -17.75 1.72 -27.47
C ARG A 40 -18.79 1.41 -26.41
N LEU A 41 -18.86 0.14 -26.00
CA LEU A 41 -19.79 -0.30 -24.98
C LEU A 41 -19.45 0.28 -23.62
N LEU A 42 -18.18 0.29 -23.24
CA LEU A 42 -17.72 0.92 -22.00
C LEU A 42 -18.11 2.40 -21.96
N HIS A 43 -17.91 3.14 -23.06
CA HIS A 43 -18.39 4.53 -23.17
C HIS A 43 -19.91 4.66 -23.03
N LEU A 44 -20.69 3.79 -23.68
CA LEU A 44 -22.15 3.82 -23.56
C LEU A 44 -22.63 3.45 -22.16
N LEU A 45 -21.90 2.59 -21.44
CA LEU A 45 -22.19 2.29 -20.05
C LEU A 45 -21.92 3.51 -19.15
N VAL A 46 -20.93 4.38 -19.45
CA VAL A 46 -20.68 5.62 -18.67
C VAL A 46 -21.96 6.45 -18.57
N GLU A 47 -22.65 6.59 -19.68
CA GLU A 47 -23.81 7.47 -19.81
C GLU A 47 -25.14 6.75 -19.49
N ALA A 48 -25.10 5.44 -19.27
CA ALA A 48 -26.29 4.63 -19.03
C ALA A 48 -26.79 4.70 -17.57
N GLU A 49 -28.05 4.32 -17.35
CA GLU A 49 -28.59 4.14 -16.00
C GLU A 49 -27.87 2.99 -15.26
N TRP A 50 -27.83 3.08 -13.93
CA TRP A 50 -27.11 2.14 -13.06
C TRP A 50 -27.39 0.66 -13.33
N SER A 51 -28.63 0.28 -13.61
CA SER A 51 -29.03 -1.10 -13.90
C SER A 51 -28.38 -1.65 -15.18
N LEU A 52 -28.25 -0.80 -16.21
CA LEU A 52 -27.61 -1.12 -17.48
C LEU A 52 -26.09 -1.18 -17.34
N GLN A 53 -25.52 -0.27 -16.55
CA GLN A 53 -24.11 -0.30 -16.15
C GLN A 53 -23.76 -1.66 -15.51
N GLU A 54 -24.51 -2.06 -14.48
CA GLU A 54 -24.28 -3.29 -13.74
C GLU A 54 -24.36 -4.54 -14.64
N GLU A 55 -25.38 -4.63 -15.50
CA GLU A 55 -25.55 -5.75 -16.43
C GLU A 55 -24.49 -5.77 -17.53
N GLY A 56 -24.14 -4.61 -18.08
CA GLY A 56 -23.08 -4.50 -19.09
C GLY A 56 -21.72 -4.90 -18.55
N LEU A 57 -21.38 -4.44 -17.35
CA LEU A 57 -20.15 -4.81 -16.67
C LEU A 57 -20.12 -6.31 -16.35
N ARG A 58 -21.25 -6.89 -15.92
CA ARG A 58 -21.37 -8.34 -15.72
C ARG A 58 -21.09 -9.14 -16.99
N LEU A 59 -21.68 -8.74 -18.12
CA LEU A 59 -21.46 -9.41 -19.42
C LEU A 59 -20.02 -9.24 -19.92
N LEU A 60 -19.45 -8.06 -19.71
CA LEU A 60 -18.05 -7.75 -20.04
C LEU A 60 -17.10 -8.67 -19.27
N LEU A 61 -17.30 -8.87 -17.97
CA LEU A 61 -16.40 -9.71 -17.16
C LEU A 61 -16.57 -11.19 -17.40
N ALA A 62 -17.77 -11.63 -17.78
CA ALA A 62 -18.01 -13.00 -18.22
C ALA A 62 -17.12 -13.38 -19.43
N ARG A 63 -16.59 -12.40 -20.18
CA ARG A 63 -15.61 -12.65 -21.25
C ARG A 63 -14.22 -12.97 -20.74
N GLY A 64 -13.86 -12.52 -19.54
CA GLY A 64 -12.58 -12.77 -18.91
C GLY A 64 -11.81 -11.48 -18.53
N PRO A 65 -10.66 -11.65 -17.87
CA PRO A 65 -9.89 -10.55 -17.25
C PRO A 65 -9.22 -9.60 -18.26
N GLU A 66 -9.08 -9.98 -19.52
CA GLU A 66 -8.63 -9.08 -20.61
C GLU A 66 -9.51 -7.82 -20.73
N VAL A 67 -10.80 -7.94 -20.36
CA VAL A 67 -11.73 -6.81 -20.37
C VAL A 67 -11.42 -5.82 -19.25
N LEU A 68 -10.85 -6.25 -18.12
CA LEU A 68 -10.40 -5.35 -17.05
C LEU A 68 -9.24 -4.47 -17.53
N ALA A 69 -8.31 -4.99 -18.32
CA ALA A 69 -7.25 -4.17 -18.93
C ALA A 69 -7.82 -3.10 -19.87
N MET A 70 -8.80 -3.47 -20.70
CA MET A 70 -9.45 -2.52 -21.60
C MET A 70 -10.22 -1.44 -20.83
N VAL A 71 -10.92 -1.82 -19.75
CA VAL A 71 -11.57 -0.85 -18.85
C VAL A 71 -10.53 0.10 -18.23
N MET A 72 -9.38 -0.43 -17.78
CA MET A 72 -8.29 0.38 -17.20
C MET A 72 -7.62 1.32 -18.20
N GLU A 73 -7.40 0.87 -19.43
CA GLU A 73 -6.82 1.71 -20.48
C GLU A 73 -7.72 2.91 -20.78
N ILE A 74 -9.03 2.68 -20.79
CA ILE A 74 -10.06 3.71 -20.99
C ILE A 74 -10.10 4.66 -19.78
N ALA A 75 -10.05 4.11 -18.56
CA ALA A 75 -9.98 4.86 -17.30
C ALA A 75 -8.89 5.92 -17.30
N GLN A 76 -7.68 5.50 -17.67
CA GLN A 76 -6.49 6.33 -17.60
C GLN A 76 -6.48 7.45 -18.63
N GLN A 77 -7.31 7.35 -19.67
CA GLN A 77 -7.40 8.34 -20.74
C GLN A 77 -8.43 9.44 -20.45
N ASP A 78 -9.31 9.25 -19.45
CA ASP A 78 -10.39 10.18 -19.15
C ASP A 78 -10.57 10.38 -17.64
N SER A 79 -10.20 11.57 -17.15
CA SER A 79 -10.32 11.94 -15.74
C SER A 79 -11.76 12.04 -15.24
N GLU A 80 -12.76 12.12 -16.14
CA GLU A 80 -14.18 12.06 -15.75
C GLU A 80 -14.69 10.61 -15.61
N MET A 81 -13.89 9.62 -16.05
CA MET A 81 -14.23 8.20 -15.94
C MET A 81 -13.78 7.54 -14.62
N ASP A 82 -13.21 8.27 -13.66
CA ASP A 82 -12.89 7.71 -12.33
C ASP A 82 -14.14 7.08 -11.67
N ASP A 83 -15.32 7.69 -11.86
CA ASP A 83 -16.60 7.16 -11.38
C ASP A 83 -17.06 5.94 -12.18
N LEU A 84 -16.90 5.92 -13.52
CA LEU A 84 -17.19 4.71 -14.32
C LEU A 84 -16.26 3.58 -13.89
N VAL A 85 -14.98 3.85 -13.70
CA VAL A 85 -13.97 2.83 -13.44
C VAL A 85 -14.14 2.32 -12.03
N PHE A 86 -14.44 3.21 -11.09
CA PHE A 86 -14.99 2.85 -9.79
C PHE A 86 -16.23 1.98 -9.95
N HIS A 87 -17.22 2.36 -10.76
CA HIS A 87 -18.43 1.56 -11.00
C HIS A 87 -18.17 0.29 -11.79
N ALA A 88 -17.13 0.22 -12.60
CA ALA A 88 -16.70 -0.90 -13.41
C ALA A 88 -15.94 -1.90 -12.57
N PHE A 89 -15.10 -1.45 -11.63
CA PHE A 89 -14.52 -2.27 -10.58
C PHE A 89 -15.50 -2.61 -9.49
N ALA A 90 -16.46 -1.74 -9.18
CA ALA A 90 -17.46 -1.99 -8.15
C ALA A 90 -18.59 -2.86 -8.69
N ALA A 91 -18.93 -2.80 -9.99
CA ALA A 91 -19.85 -3.70 -10.66
C ALA A 91 -19.14 -4.89 -11.29
N ALA A 92 -17.82 -4.87 -11.50
CA ALA A 92 -17.04 -6.09 -11.63
C ALA A 92 -16.88 -6.80 -10.31
N GLY A 93 -16.64 -5.99 -9.32
CA GLY A 93 -16.80 -6.27 -7.93
C GLY A 93 -18.17 -6.86 -7.62
N LYS A 94 -19.27 -6.27 -8.06
CA LYS A 94 -20.60 -6.85 -7.86
C LYS A 94 -20.81 -8.05 -8.79
N ALA A 95 -20.47 -8.02 -10.07
CA ALA A 95 -20.70 -9.16 -10.95
C ALA A 95 -19.93 -10.42 -10.53
N LEU A 96 -18.67 -10.27 -10.10
CA LEU A 96 -17.83 -11.34 -9.58
C LEU A 96 -18.09 -11.59 -8.08
N PHE A 97 -18.65 -10.61 -7.35
CA PHE A 97 -18.74 -10.61 -5.89
C PHE A 97 -20.05 -9.96 -5.30
N ALA A 98 -21.19 -9.98 -5.99
CA ALA A 98 -22.51 -9.41 -5.60
C ALA A 98 -23.27 -10.31 -4.64
N GLN A 99 -22.64 -11.40 -4.23
CA GLN A 99 -22.99 -11.98 -2.96
C GLN A 99 -22.55 -10.95 -1.91
N PRO A 100 -23.39 -10.53 -0.94
CA PRO A 100 -22.94 -9.64 0.14
C PRO A 100 -21.60 -10.13 0.70
N ARG A 101 -20.75 -9.25 1.28
CA ARG A 101 -19.45 -9.68 1.87
C ARG A 101 -19.60 -10.86 2.84
N GLU A 102 -20.80 -11.03 3.41
CA GLU A 102 -21.25 -12.14 4.27
C GLU A 102 -21.56 -13.47 3.53
N ALA A 103 -21.66 -13.44 2.20
CA ALA A 103 -21.93 -14.55 1.28
C ALA A 103 -20.83 -14.75 0.21
N LEU A 104 -19.81 -13.89 0.17
CA LEU A 104 -18.48 -14.24 -0.34
C LEU A 104 -17.82 -15.23 0.62
N ASP A 105 -18.37 -16.44 0.68
CA ASP A 105 -17.70 -17.56 1.33
C ASP A 105 -16.27 -17.65 0.81
N GLY A 106 -15.32 -18.10 1.64
CA GLY A 106 -13.92 -18.32 1.24
C GLY A 106 -13.79 -19.07 -0.10
N ILE A 107 -14.79 -19.88 -0.43
CA ILE A 107 -14.95 -20.59 -1.71
C ILE A 107 -14.90 -19.66 -2.94
N ILE A 108 -15.56 -18.50 -2.95
CA ILE A 108 -15.56 -17.62 -4.15
C ILE A 108 -14.20 -16.94 -4.31
N LEU A 109 -13.60 -16.49 -3.20
CA LEU A 109 -12.26 -15.91 -3.19
C LEU A 109 -11.20 -16.93 -3.64
N ASP A 110 -11.33 -18.18 -3.19
CA ASP A 110 -10.47 -19.31 -3.57
C ASP A 110 -10.49 -19.59 -5.09
N HIS A 111 -11.56 -19.24 -5.79
CA HIS A 111 -11.64 -19.42 -7.25
C HIS A 111 -11.22 -18.17 -8.02
N LEU A 112 -11.56 -16.98 -7.53
CA LEU A 112 -11.34 -15.75 -8.26
C LEU A 112 -9.90 -15.26 -8.22
N ILE A 113 -9.24 -15.30 -7.04
CA ILE A 113 -7.84 -14.88 -6.91
C ILE A 113 -6.95 -15.68 -7.88
N PRO A 114 -7.05 -17.03 -7.98
CA PRO A 114 -6.30 -17.79 -8.97
C PRO A 114 -6.64 -17.48 -10.43
N GLN A 115 -7.87 -17.04 -10.73
CA GLN A 115 -8.25 -16.66 -12.10
C GLN A 115 -7.66 -15.31 -12.49
N LEU A 116 -7.77 -14.29 -11.62
CA LEU A 116 -7.18 -12.98 -11.85
C LEU A 116 -5.65 -13.08 -11.98
N ALA A 117 -5.02 -13.91 -11.14
CA ALA A 117 -3.57 -14.06 -11.16
C ALA A 117 -3.01 -14.70 -12.45
N GLN A 118 -3.85 -15.28 -13.32
CA GLN A 118 -3.41 -15.80 -14.63
C GLN A 118 -3.10 -14.69 -15.64
N TYR A 119 -3.50 -13.44 -15.38
CA TYR A 119 -3.42 -12.32 -16.32
C TYR A 119 -2.75 -11.10 -15.67
N PRO A 120 -1.48 -11.23 -15.26
CA PRO A 120 -0.84 -10.22 -14.41
C PRO A 120 -0.57 -8.90 -15.13
N GLN A 121 -0.42 -8.89 -16.45
CA GLN A 121 -0.16 -7.65 -17.20
C GLN A 121 -1.38 -6.73 -17.19
N GLU A 122 -2.56 -7.33 -17.22
CA GLU A 122 -3.86 -6.68 -17.22
C GLU A 122 -4.32 -6.34 -15.81
N VAL A 123 -4.10 -7.26 -14.87
CA VAL A 123 -4.66 -7.17 -13.52
C VAL A 123 -3.82 -6.28 -12.61
N VAL A 124 -2.48 -6.29 -12.68
CA VAL A 124 -1.66 -5.48 -11.75
C VAL A 124 -1.98 -3.98 -11.83
N PRO A 125 -2.13 -3.34 -13.01
CA PRO A 125 -2.53 -1.93 -13.10
C PRO A 125 -3.88 -1.65 -12.43
N ALA A 126 -4.85 -2.56 -12.58
CA ALA A 126 -6.14 -2.47 -11.92
C ALA A 126 -6.03 -2.55 -10.40
N LEU A 127 -5.23 -3.50 -9.87
CA LEU A 127 -5.02 -3.64 -8.44
C LEU A 127 -4.31 -2.43 -7.84
N VAL A 128 -3.33 -1.87 -8.56
CA VAL A 128 -2.64 -0.62 -8.18
C VAL A 128 -3.65 0.52 -8.06
N PHE A 129 -4.51 0.71 -9.07
CA PHE A 129 -5.55 1.72 -9.05
C PHE A 129 -6.52 1.55 -7.88
N VAL A 130 -6.97 0.32 -7.60
CA VAL A 130 -7.84 -0.01 -6.45
C VAL A 130 -7.22 0.43 -5.12
N LEU A 131 -5.92 0.18 -4.94
CA LEU A 131 -5.18 0.57 -3.74
C LEU A 131 -5.00 2.10 -3.66
N GLU A 132 -4.70 2.76 -4.78
CA GLU A 132 -4.51 4.21 -4.87
C GLU A 132 -5.79 5.02 -4.61
N GLN A 133 -6.91 4.63 -5.23
CA GLN A 133 -8.18 5.34 -5.11
C GLN A 133 -8.91 5.06 -3.79
N GLY A 134 -8.35 4.16 -2.99
CA GLY A 134 -8.84 3.87 -1.66
C GLY A 134 -10.16 3.13 -1.62
N LEU A 135 -10.36 2.18 -2.56
CA LEU A 135 -11.56 1.35 -2.66
C LEU A 135 -11.53 0.26 -1.58
N LYS A 136 -11.86 0.64 -0.35
CA LYS A 136 -11.61 -0.14 0.88
C LYS A 136 -12.17 -1.56 0.86
N GLU A 137 -13.30 -1.74 0.20
CA GLU A 137 -13.97 -3.04 0.06
C GLU A 137 -13.10 -4.06 -0.69
N TRP A 138 -12.16 -3.59 -1.50
CA TRP A 138 -11.34 -4.39 -2.41
C TRP A 138 -9.89 -4.55 -1.96
N TRP A 139 -9.45 -3.83 -0.93
CA TRP A 139 -8.03 -3.82 -0.56
C TRP A 139 -7.49 -5.20 -0.17
N GLU A 140 -8.24 -5.99 0.62
CA GLU A 140 -7.82 -7.35 1.01
C GLU A 140 -7.63 -8.23 -0.23
N ILE A 141 -8.63 -8.23 -1.12
CA ILE A 141 -8.62 -9.02 -2.36
C ILE A 141 -7.48 -8.56 -3.28
N ALA A 142 -7.26 -7.25 -3.39
CA ALA A 142 -6.19 -6.71 -4.21
C ALA A 142 -4.82 -7.18 -3.72
N ILE A 143 -4.56 -7.12 -2.41
CA ILE A 143 -3.28 -7.58 -1.84
C ILE A 143 -3.12 -9.10 -1.99
N GLN A 144 -4.15 -9.90 -1.73
CA GLN A 144 -4.09 -11.35 -1.91
C GLN A 144 -3.91 -11.75 -3.38
N THR A 145 -4.51 -11.01 -4.31
CA THR A 145 -4.32 -11.22 -5.75
C THR A 145 -2.91 -10.83 -6.18
N LEU A 146 -2.36 -9.72 -5.67
CA LEU A 146 -0.96 -9.35 -5.87
C LEU A 146 -0.03 -10.45 -5.35
N GLU A 147 -0.28 -11.00 -4.17
CA GLU A 147 0.49 -12.11 -3.62
C GLU A 147 0.46 -13.32 -4.57
N ARG A 148 -0.72 -13.69 -5.07
CA ARG A 148 -0.89 -14.83 -5.99
C ARG A 148 -0.21 -14.62 -7.34
N ILE A 149 -0.23 -13.40 -7.88
CA ILE A 149 0.50 -13.01 -9.10
C ILE A 149 1.99 -13.20 -8.90
N GLY A 150 2.49 -12.78 -7.73
CA GLY A 150 3.88 -12.96 -7.34
C GLY A 150 4.87 -12.07 -8.10
N TRP A 151 6.12 -12.23 -7.71
CA TRP A 151 7.25 -11.49 -8.26
C TRP A 151 7.76 -12.12 -9.58
N PRO A 152 8.22 -11.33 -10.58
CA PRO A 152 8.40 -9.87 -10.59
C PRO A 152 7.19 -9.06 -11.05
N ALA A 153 6.11 -9.71 -11.46
CA ALA A 153 5.00 -9.02 -12.11
C ALA A 153 4.29 -8.01 -11.19
N ASN A 154 4.27 -8.26 -9.88
CA ASN A 154 3.64 -7.37 -8.88
C ASN A 154 4.57 -6.29 -8.29
N ALA A 155 5.81 -6.14 -8.79
CA ALA A 155 6.83 -5.26 -8.19
C ALA A 155 6.40 -3.79 -8.05
N VAL A 156 5.65 -3.29 -9.03
CA VAL A 156 5.18 -1.89 -9.06
C VAL A 156 4.26 -1.55 -7.88
N ALA A 157 3.63 -2.55 -7.26
CA ALA A 157 2.72 -2.34 -6.14
C ALA A 157 3.42 -2.18 -4.78
N ILE A 158 4.75 -2.40 -4.68
CA ILE A 158 5.46 -2.37 -3.38
C ILE A 158 5.20 -1.07 -2.58
N PRO A 159 5.30 0.15 -3.15
CA PRO A 159 5.05 1.38 -2.41
C PRO A 159 3.66 1.44 -1.79
N LEU A 160 2.64 0.99 -2.52
CA LEU A 160 1.26 0.96 -2.06
C LEU A 160 1.07 -0.08 -0.96
N VAL A 161 1.63 -1.28 -1.12
CA VAL A 161 1.58 -2.31 -0.08
C VAL A 161 2.28 -1.83 1.20
N ILE A 162 3.38 -1.08 1.12
CA ILE A 162 4.00 -0.41 2.27
C ILE A 162 3.02 0.59 2.91
N ALA A 163 2.35 1.42 2.11
CA ALA A 163 1.37 2.37 2.61
C ALA A 163 0.23 1.66 3.38
N HIS A 164 -0.32 0.58 2.83
CA HIS A 164 -1.34 -0.25 3.48
C HIS A 164 -0.84 -0.95 4.75
N ALA A 165 0.39 -1.47 4.74
CA ALA A 165 1.02 -2.07 5.92
C ALA A 165 1.25 -1.05 7.06
N SER A 166 1.41 0.22 6.69
CA SER A 166 1.70 1.33 7.59
C SER A 166 0.43 1.97 8.21
N ASP A 167 -0.72 1.86 7.54
CA ASP A 167 -2.00 2.38 8.01
C ASP A 167 -2.70 1.40 8.98
N TYR A 168 -2.87 1.85 10.23
CA TYR A 168 -3.58 1.12 11.28
C TYR A 168 -5.06 0.86 11.02
N ASN A 169 -5.68 1.67 10.17
CA ASN A 169 -7.09 1.54 9.84
C ASN A 169 -7.31 0.77 8.54
N SER A 170 -6.23 0.26 7.92
CA SER A 170 -6.36 -0.47 6.68
C SER A 170 -6.89 -1.89 6.95
N PRO A 171 -8.06 -2.29 6.41
CA PRO A 171 -8.55 -3.66 6.52
C PRO A 171 -7.54 -4.69 5.97
N SER A 172 -6.75 -4.30 4.98
CA SER A 172 -5.74 -5.17 4.35
C SER A 172 -4.36 -5.13 5.02
N GLN A 173 -4.21 -4.49 6.18
CA GLN A 173 -2.91 -4.33 6.83
C GLN A 173 -2.20 -5.67 7.10
N GLY A 174 -2.94 -6.67 7.60
CA GLY A 174 -2.38 -8.00 7.90
C GLY A 174 -1.82 -8.67 6.66
N ASP A 175 -2.61 -8.67 5.58
CA ASP A 175 -2.23 -9.22 4.28
C ASP A 175 -1.06 -8.43 3.66
N ALA A 176 -1.04 -7.11 3.83
CA ALA A 176 0.05 -6.26 3.36
C ALA A 176 1.37 -6.64 4.04
N LEU A 177 1.38 -6.75 5.37
CA LEU A 177 2.56 -7.17 6.14
C LEU A 177 3.00 -8.60 5.77
N HIS A 178 2.05 -9.50 5.53
CA HIS A 178 2.32 -10.84 5.03
C HIS A 178 3.04 -10.79 3.67
N LEU A 179 2.48 -10.07 2.70
CA LEU A 179 3.04 -9.94 1.36
C LEU A 179 4.44 -9.30 1.39
N LEU A 180 4.67 -8.26 2.19
CA LEU A 180 6.01 -7.70 2.38
C LEU A 180 6.97 -8.76 2.94
N THR A 181 6.53 -9.60 3.88
CA THR A 181 7.35 -10.71 4.41
C THR A 181 7.70 -11.72 3.30
N VAL A 182 6.74 -12.07 2.43
CA VAL A 182 6.93 -12.98 1.30
C VAL A 182 7.91 -12.42 0.28
N TRP A 183 7.84 -11.12 -0.05
CA TRP A 183 8.79 -10.50 -0.98
C TRP A 183 10.21 -10.43 -0.43
N GLY A 184 10.35 -10.27 0.88
CA GLY A 184 11.63 -10.26 1.58
C GLY A 184 12.38 -8.93 1.51
N PRO A 185 13.40 -8.77 2.39
CA PRO A 185 14.07 -7.50 2.64
C PRO A 185 14.80 -6.96 1.40
N GLU A 186 15.42 -7.82 0.61
CA GLU A 186 16.16 -7.45 -0.62
C GLU A 186 15.31 -6.61 -1.60
N ARG A 187 14.00 -6.86 -1.62
CA ARG A 187 13.06 -6.20 -2.53
C ARG A 187 12.35 -5.03 -1.89
N VAL A 188 11.98 -5.16 -0.61
CA VAL A 188 11.13 -4.19 0.09
C VAL A 188 11.94 -3.05 0.71
N VAL A 189 13.15 -3.32 1.21
CA VAL A 189 13.98 -2.30 1.88
C VAL A 189 14.28 -1.08 1.00
N PRO A 190 14.63 -1.21 -0.29
CA PRO A 190 14.86 -0.03 -1.14
C PRO A 190 13.69 0.96 -1.12
N TYR A 191 12.45 0.46 -1.17
CA TYR A 191 11.25 1.30 -1.12
C TYR A 191 10.94 1.84 0.28
N LEU A 192 11.27 1.09 1.34
CA LEU A 192 11.19 1.61 2.71
C LEU A 192 12.18 2.76 2.92
N LEU A 193 13.41 2.63 2.41
CA LEU A 193 14.42 3.68 2.50
C LEU A 193 14.00 4.92 1.72
N ASP A 194 13.46 4.74 0.53
CA ASP A 194 12.92 5.82 -0.31
C ASP A 194 11.78 6.56 0.40
N GLY A 195 10.77 5.82 0.88
CA GLY A 195 9.65 6.40 1.64
C GLY A 195 10.10 7.12 2.92
N LEU A 196 11.04 6.55 3.68
CA LEU A 196 11.60 7.21 4.87
C LEU A 196 12.38 8.49 4.53
N TRP A 197 13.04 8.54 3.38
CA TRP A 197 13.84 9.67 2.94
C TRP A 197 13.00 10.83 2.41
N ASP A 198 12.02 10.52 1.55
CA ASP A 198 11.18 11.50 0.88
C ASP A 198 10.10 12.08 1.82
N ASP A 199 9.35 11.22 2.51
CA ASP A 199 8.31 11.68 3.44
C ASP A 199 8.89 12.33 4.71
N GLY A 200 10.19 12.17 4.97
CA GLY A 200 10.91 12.90 6.01
C GLY A 200 11.24 14.36 5.67
N ARG A 201 11.03 14.80 4.42
CA ARG A 201 11.53 16.10 3.93
C ARG A 201 10.45 17.14 3.58
N SER A 202 9.25 16.76 3.18
CA SER A 202 8.26 17.73 2.69
C SER A 202 6.80 17.32 2.87
N GLY A 203 5.96 18.26 3.31
CA GLY A 203 4.50 18.13 3.36
C GLY A 203 3.90 18.39 4.75
N ARG A 204 2.65 18.87 4.79
CA ARG A 204 1.91 19.16 6.04
C ARG A 204 1.74 17.93 6.96
N TYR A 205 1.87 16.73 6.39
CA TYR A 205 1.69 15.44 7.05
C TYR A 205 2.96 14.56 7.02
N ALA A 206 4.12 15.14 6.69
CA ALA A 206 5.40 14.45 6.61
C ALA A 206 5.71 13.62 7.87
N TRP A 207 5.50 14.20 9.06
CA TRP A 207 5.70 13.53 10.34
C TRP A 207 4.80 12.29 10.53
N ALA A 208 3.55 12.34 10.06
CA ALA A 208 2.59 11.25 10.21
C ALA A 208 2.99 10.09 9.29
N ARG A 209 3.31 10.40 8.03
CA ARG A 209 3.79 9.40 7.07
C ARG A 209 5.11 8.78 7.52
N LEU A 210 6.06 9.59 7.99
CA LEU A 210 7.31 9.10 8.56
C LEU A 210 7.04 8.13 9.72
N TRP A 211 6.13 8.47 10.63
CA TRP A 211 5.73 7.58 11.71
C TRP A 211 5.19 6.25 11.17
N HIS A 212 4.23 6.30 10.25
CA HIS A 212 3.62 5.12 9.66
C HIS A 212 4.67 4.22 8.97
N ILE A 213 5.51 4.78 8.11
CA ILE A 213 6.52 4.02 7.35
C ILE A 213 7.59 3.46 8.29
N ALA A 214 8.06 4.22 9.29
CA ALA A 214 9.08 3.76 10.23
C ALA A 214 8.62 2.60 11.13
N GLU A 215 7.31 2.39 11.27
CA GLU A 215 6.79 1.22 11.98
C GLU A 215 6.79 -0.06 11.14
N VAL A 216 6.79 0.03 9.82
CA VAL A 216 6.77 -1.17 8.96
C VAL A 216 7.98 -2.08 9.24
N PRO A 217 9.24 -1.58 9.32
CA PRO A 217 10.38 -2.39 9.74
C PRO A 217 10.19 -3.04 11.12
N LEU A 218 9.59 -2.34 12.09
CA LEU A 218 9.34 -2.88 13.44
C LEU A 218 8.37 -4.06 13.40
N ARG A 219 7.33 -3.98 12.56
CA ARG A 219 6.34 -5.05 12.43
C ARG A 219 6.89 -6.25 11.66
N LEU A 220 7.83 -6.01 10.75
CA LEU A 220 8.56 -7.04 10.01
C LEU A 220 9.80 -7.56 10.75
N SER A 221 10.05 -7.11 11.99
CA SER A 221 11.28 -7.39 12.77
C SER A 221 11.53 -8.86 13.09
N ARG A 222 10.55 -9.76 12.87
CA ARG A 222 10.77 -11.22 12.88
C ARG A 222 11.89 -11.61 11.91
N ASN A 223 12.08 -10.85 10.83
CA ASN A 223 13.28 -10.89 10.02
C ASN A 223 14.15 -9.64 10.34
N PRO A 224 15.28 -9.81 11.05
CA PRO A 224 16.10 -8.67 11.50
C PRO A 224 16.70 -7.86 10.35
N ALA A 225 16.79 -8.42 9.14
CA ALA A 225 17.32 -7.72 7.97
C ALA A 225 16.54 -6.44 7.65
N TYR A 226 15.23 -6.40 7.89
CA TYR A 226 14.40 -5.21 7.69
C TYR A 226 14.85 -4.04 8.57
N VAL A 227 14.93 -4.27 9.88
CA VAL A 227 15.32 -3.22 10.82
C VAL A 227 16.79 -2.85 10.67
N GLN A 228 17.68 -3.82 10.46
CA GLN A 228 19.11 -3.59 10.30
C GLN A 228 19.42 -2.72 9.07
N ALA A 229 18.79 -3.01 7.93
CA ALA A 229 19.04 -2.25 6.71
C ALA A 229 18.47 -0.83 6.76
N CYS A 230 17.38 -0.62 7.51
CA CYS A 230 16.80 0.72 7.73
C CYS A 230 17.56 1.54 8.80
N GLY A 231 18.36 0.89 9.66
CA GLY A 231 19.00 1.47 10.84
C GLY A 231 19.81 2.75 10.59
N PRO A 232 20.72 2.80 9.61
CA PRO A 232 21.51 4.00 9.33
C PRO A 232 20.65 5.22 8.98
N LEU A 233 19.63 5.05 8.12
CA LEU A 233 18.73 6.13 7.74
C LEU A 233 17.85 6.56 8.93
N VAL A 234 17.34 5.61 9.71
CA VAL A 234 16.58 5.89 10.94
C VAL A 234 17.42 6.70 11.93
N SER A 235 18.70 6.38 12.10
CA SER A 235 19.61 7.15 12.96
C SER A 235 19.79 8.58 12.43
N LEU A 236 20.00 8.73 11.13
CA LEU A 236 20.11 10.06 10.52
C LEU A 236 18.84 10.90 10.72
N LEU A 237 17.65 10.30 10.54
CA LEU A 237 16.37 10.97 10.74
C LEU A 237 16.15 11.34 12.22
N LEU A 238 16.53 10.46 13.15
CA LEU A 238 16.45 10.72 14.58
C LEU A 238 17.33 11.91 15.01
N ASN A 239 18.50 12.08 14.37
CA ASN A 239 19.38 13.21 14.66
C ASN A 239 18.78 14.54 14.18
N ARG A 240 18.06 14.53 13.04
CA ARG A 240 17.45 15.71 12.42
C ARG A 240 16.20 16.24 13.13
N ALA A 241 15.68 15.54 14.14
CA ALA A 241 14.61 16.07 14.97
C ALA A 241 15.03 17.43 15.60
N PRO A 242 14.11 18.39 15.83
CA PRO A 242 12.70 18.18 16.10
C PRO A 242 11.86 17.99 14.83
N PHE A 243 11.03 16.94 14.83
CA PHE A 243 9.85 16.90 13.99
C PHE A 243 8.79 17.69 14.75
N GLU A 244 8.46 18.90 14.30
CA GLU A 244 7.38 19.66 14.92
C GLU A 244 6.07 18.86 14.75
N PRO A 245 5.45 18.34 15.83
CA PRO A 245 4.12 17.78 15.70
C PRO A 245 3.19 18.93 15.25
N PRO A 246 2.25 18.68 14.32
CA PRO A 246 1.38 19.74 13.86
C PRO A 246 0.57 20.25 15.05
N PRO A 247 0.28 21.56 15.08
CA PRO A 247 -0.57 22.16 16.09
C PRO A 247 -2.02 21.72 15.85
N SER A 248 -2.38 20.48 16.18
CA SER A 248 -3.77 20.03 16.21
C SER A 248 -3.89 18.60 16.75
N VAL A 249 -3.91 18.49 18.07
CA VAL A 249 -4.77 17.49 18.70
C VAL A 249 -6.20 17.87 18.32
N LYS A 250 -6.83 17.12 17.41
CA LYS A 250 -8.29 17.17 17.28
C LYS A 250 -8.88 16.55 18.55
N ILE A 251 -9.48 17.38 19.39
CA ILE A 251 -10.34 16.93 20.48
C ILE A 251 -11.64 16.46 19.83
N ILE A 252 -11.79 15.15 19.62
CA ILE A 252 -13.09 14.56 19.26
C ILE A 252 -13.71 14.07 20.57
N GLY A 253 -14.79 14.72 21.01
CA GLY A 253 -15.52 14.31 22.22
C GLY A 253 -14.77 14.51 23.55
N GLY A 254 -13.85 15.47 23.64
CA GLY A 254 -13.07 15.72 24.86
C GLY A 254 -11.82 14.85 25.04
N VAL A 255 -11.60 13.86 24.16
CA VAL A 255 -10.42 12.99 24.21
C VAL A 255 -9.30 13.57 23.35
N THR A 256 -8.17 13.84 24.01
CA THR A 256 -6.94 14.30 23.36
C THR A 256 -6.15 13.07 22.90
N PHE A 257 -6.19 12.74 21.61
CA PHE A 257 -5.31 11.72 21.04
C PHE A 257 -3.93 12.32 20.78
N LYS A 258 -2.96 11.98 21.63
CA LYS A 258 -1.55 12.32 21.40
C LYS A 258 -0.97 11.25 20.49
N ALA A 259 -0.79 11.57 19.20
CA ALA A 259 -0.07 10.69 18.29
C ALA A 259 1.35 10.41 18.86
N PRO A 260 1.87 9.19 18.71
CA PRO A 260 3.25 8.88 19.11
C PRO A 260 4.21 9.85 18.42
N SER A 261 5.19 10.37 19.16
CA SER A 261 6.26 11.17 18.56
C SER A 261 7.03 10.30 17.56
N PRO A 262 7.32 10.78 16.32
CA PRO A 262 8.16 10.05 15.38
C PRO A 262 9.53 9.67 15.99
N VAL A 263 10.07 10.52 16.88
CA VAL A 263 11.30 10.25 17.65
C VAL A 263 11.20 8.95 18.45
N ASN A 264 10.03 8.67 19.04
CA ASN A 264 9.80 7.44 19.80
C ASN A 264 9.90 6.21 18.88
N VAL A 265 9.27 6.24 17.70
CA VAL A 265 9.29 5.12 16.76
C VAL A 265 10.67 4.89 16.17
N LEU A 266 11.37 5.96 15.77
CA LEU A 266 12.75 5.86 15.28
C LEU A 266 13.69 5.28 16.34
N LEU A 267 13.56 5.70 17.62
CA LEU A 267 14.33 5.11 18.71
C LEU A 267 13.98 3.62 18.93
N ARG A 268 12.70 3.24 18.83
CA ARG A 268 12.28 1.82 18.93
C ARG A 268 12.91 0.95 17.85
N VAL A 269 13.09 1.48 16.64
CA VAL A 269 13.81 0.75 15.57
C VAL A 269 15.25 0.50 16.01
N LEU A 270 15.96 1.50 16.51
CA LEU A 270 17.34 1.32 17.00
C LEU A 270 17.42 0.37 18.21
N GLU A 271 16.48 0.46 19.15
CA GLU A 271 16.39 -0.47 20.29
C GLU A 271 16.15 -1.92 19.83
N THR A 272 15.37 -2.12 18.77
CA THR A 272 15.10 -3.44 18.18
C THR A 272 16.36 -4.02 17.50
N ILE A 273 17.19 -3.17 16.89
CA ILE A 273 18.50 -3.57 16.33
C ILE A 273 19.49 -3.90 17.45
N GLY A 274 19.40 -3.21 18.59
CA GLY A 274 20.24 -3.42 19.75
C GLY A 274 21.70 -2.97 19.53
N PRO A 275 22.69 -3.64 20.16
CA PRO A 275 24.10 -3.21 20.12
C PRO A 275 24.72 -3.17 18.72
N ALA A 276 24.15 -3.88 17.74
CA ALA A 276 24.63 -3.89 16.37
C ALA A 276 24.53 -2.51 15.68
N CYS A 277 23.70 -1.59 16.19
CA CYS A 277 23.59 -0.25 15.63
C CYS A 277 24.70 0.72 16.10
N ALA A 278 25.57 0.30 17.03
CA ALA A 278 26.51 1.20 17.69
C ALA A 278 27.42 1.99 16.73
N THR A 279 27.82 1.38 15.60
CA THR A 279 28.73 1.99 14.62
C THR A 279 28.18 3.24 13.95
N TYR A 280 26.85 3.38 13.82
CA TYR A 280 26.21 4.53 13.19
C TYR A 280 25.27 5.29 14.13
N ALA A 281 24.73 4.65 15.17
CA ALA A 281 23.75 5.26 16.06
C ALA A 281 24.35 6.05 17.21
N LEU A 282 25.59 5.77 17.61
CA LEU A 282 26.17 6.32 18.83
C LEU A 282 26.18 7.86 18.86
N PRO A 283 26.65 8.59 17.84
CA PRO A 283 26.62 10.05 17.85
C PRO A 283 25.19 10.60 18.01
N THR A 284 24.25 10.05 17.26
CA THR A 284 22.82 10.42 17.32
C THR A 284 22.23 10.19 18.71
N LEU A 285 22.57 9.09 19.39
CA LEU A 285 22.06 8.80 20.73
C LEU A 285 22.62 9.78 21.77
N LEU A 286 23.90 10.16 21.67
CA LEU A 286 24.49 11.18 22.54
C LEU A 286 23.82 12.54 22.33
N ASP A 287 23.65 12.97 21.07
CA ASP A 287 22.96 14.22 20.72
C ASP A 287 21.51 14.21 21.24
N LEU A 288 20.80 13.09 21.11
CA LEU A 288 19.45 12.91 21.63
C LEU A 288 19.43 13.05 23.16
N ILE A 289 20.35 12.40 23.88
CA ILE A 289 20.44 12.49 25.35
C ILE A 289 20.71 13.92 25.80
N GLN A 290 21.60 14.63 25.10
CA GLN A 290 21.92 16.02 25.40
C GLN A 290 20.71 16.93 25.17
N ARG A 291 20.00 16.77 24.04
CA ARG A 291 18.83 17.58 23.69
C ARG A 291 17.64 17.34 24.63
N GLU A 292 17.40 16.09 24.99
CA GLU A 292 16.22 15.66 25.75
C GLU A 292 16.42 15.67 27.27
N GLY A 293 17.67 15.76 27.74
CA GLY A 293 18.02 15.88 29.16
C GLY A 293 17.62 14.66 29.99
N THR A 294 16.61 14.85 30.85
CA THR A 294 16.10 13.81 31.77
C THR A 294 14.81 13.15 31.30
N SER A 295 14.36 13.44 30.07
CA SER A 295 13.12 12.88 29.53
C SER A 295 13.18 11.35 29.38
N GLU A 296 12.01 10.71 29.26
CA GLU A 296 11.91 9.27 29.02
C GLU A 296 12.69 8.84 27.76
N LEU A 297 12.70 9.68 26.71
CA LEU A 297 13.46 9.43 25.48
C LEU A 297 14.97 9.41 25.75
N ALA A 298 15.47 10.36 26.54
CA ALA A 298 16.88 10.38 26.94
C ALA A 298 17.25 9.14 27.77
N GLN A 299 16.38 8.71 28.69
CA GLN A 299 16.61 7.51 29.50
C GLN A 299 16.66 6.24 28.65
N ARG A 300 15.77 6.13 27.66
CA ARG A 300 15.77 5.01 26.69
C ARG A 300 17.03 4.99 25.83
N ALA A 301 17.43 6.14 25.32
CA ALA A 301 18.69 6.28 24.58
C ALA A 301 19.91 5.90 25.45
N ARG A 302 19.95 6.31 26.73
CA ARG A 302 20.97 5.89 27.69
C ARG A 302 21.00 4.38 27.87
N ARG A 303 19.84 3.72 28.06
CA ARG A 303 19.76 2.26 28.19
C ARG A 303 20.28 1.54 26.96
N LEU A 304 19.93 2.01 25.76
CA LEU A 304 20.45 1.45 24.52
C LEU A 304 21.97 1.65 24.43
N LEU A 305 22.47 2.84 24.75
CA LEU A 305 23.89 3.15 24.71
C LEU A 305 24.72 2.29 25.68
N VAL A 306 24.23 2.06 26.90
CA VAL A 306 24.88 1.18 27.89
C VAL A 306 24.93 -0.28 27.44
N SER A 307 24.07 -0.70 26.51
CA SER A 307 24.13 -2.05 25.93
C SER A 307 25.26 -2.26 24.93
N PHE A 308 25.97 -1.20 24.52
CA PHE A 308 27.04 -1.28 23.52
C PHE A 308 28.33 -1.82 24.13
N ASP A 309 29.16 -2.44 23.29
CA ASP A 309 30.48 -2.93 23.70
C ASP A 309 31.38 -1.80 24.20
N ALA A 310 32.10 -2.05 25.31
CA ALA A 310 32.96 -1.05 25.94
C ALA A 310 34.07 -0.54 25.01
N GLY A 311 34.57 -1.37 24.09
CA GLY A 311 35.55 -0.96 23.09
C GLY A 311 35.00 0.07 22.10
N VAL A 312 33.71 -0.04 21.75
CA VAL A 312 33.02 0.94 20.89
C VAL A 312 32.76 2.25 21.63
N LEU A 313 32.49 2.18 22.94
CA LEU A 313 32.22 3.36 23.78
C LEU A 313 33.49 4.09 24.22
N ALA A 314 34.64 3.41 24.28
CA ALA A 314 35.89 3.97 24.80
C ALA A 314 36.30 5.33 24.18
N PRO A 315 36.18 5.56 22.85
CA PRO A 315 36.49 6.86 22.26
C PRO A 315 35.59 8.01 22.72
N TYR A 316 34.40 7.70 23.24
CA TYR A 316 33.37 8.68 23.61
C TYR A 316 33.27 8.94 25.11
N ARG A 317 34.12 8.30 25.93
CA ARG A 317 34.04 8.35 27.40
C ARG A 317 33.97 9.76 27.96
N LEU A 318 34.83 10.68 27.50
CA LEU A 318 34.82 12.07 27.97
C LEU A 318 33.50 12.80 27.70
N LEU A 319 32.88 12.56 26.53
CA LEU A 319 31.59 13.14 26.19
C LEU A 319 30.49 12.52 27.05
N MET A 320 30.53 11.21 27.25
CA MET A 320 29.58 10.50 28.12
C MET A 320 29.64 10.98 29.58
N ASP A 321 30.84 11.18 30.11
CA ASP A 321 31.05 11.72 31.46
C ASP A 321 30.43 13.12 31.60
N SER A 322 30.60 13.98 30.58
CA SER A 322 30.01 15.32 30.57
C SER A 322 28.47 15.33 30.54
N LEU A 323 27.86 14.25 30.04
CA LEU A 323 26.41 14.03 30.03
C LEU A 323 25.93 13.25 31.27
N GLY A 324 26.83 12.96 32.22
CA GLY A 324 26.53 12.19 33.43
C GLY A 324 26.09 10.76 33.12
N ILE A 325 26.70 10.12 32.12
CA ILE A 325 26.43 8.71 31.77
C ILE A 325 27.56 7.86 32.38
N SER A 326 27.28 7.15 33.48
CA SER A 326 28.21 6.18 34.05
C SER A 326 28.13 4.84 33.31
N LEU A 327 29.29 4.26 32.99
CA LEU A 327 29.42 2.90 32.43
C LEU A 327 29.73 1.83 33.49
N GLU A 328 29.98 2.26 34.72
CA GLU A 328 30.17 1.36 35.85
C GLU A 328 28.77 0.98 36.36
N GLY A 329 28.36 -0.26 36.11
CA GLY A 329 27.06 -0.77 36.50
C GLY A 329 26.91 -0.89 38.02
N ASP A 330 25.79 -0.37 38.53
CA ASP A 330 25.11 -0.84 39.74
C ASP A 330 24.47 -2.23 39.51
#